data_AF-A0A6N3CTG7-F1
#
_entry.id   AF-A0A6N3CTG7-F1
#
_cell.length_a   1.000
_cell.length_b   1.000
_cell.length_c   1.000
_cell.angle_alpha   90.00
_cell.angle_beta   90.00
_cell.angle_gamma   90.00
#
_symmetry.space_group_name_H-M   'P 1'
#
loop_
_entity.id
_entity.type
_entity.pdbx_description
1 polymer ?
#
loop_
_entity_poly.entity_id
_entity_poly.type
_entity_poly.pdbx_seq_one_letter_code
_entity_poly.pdbx_strand_id
1 'polypeptide(L)'
;MLLVSFLKGGNIMANKNKFKLTQVILVALIIIVCATLYFENFSNNKGLRVIEWDNVYNDNNITLFYQDIEEKPNSIKKLDNVYSVSKIVKNNKSELEKALQTVDILKSIIEYDDVDSSVAKDGYGILEEKGGNKKVSDRDMAIIERDILLAAGFVARVGEFRKETPQFEKNPSYYVVEYWSKENNKWIMLDFKDKGYLEKDGVKLSSIEVLGEKLKDLTYIGNSAQNDYRKKMSKYLSSYTVAIDNTISMKKSNSYLTYCSSEKDIDMKVGKDYLPSTIFTTEKILFTLSPNTKANGKDSSTYIILMRKPMESSNSYVYVIGAFENGSTIKDYYLRINDGEMKKIDRYEEVELVKGTNKIELSKDGVNIIKKIVVERDK
;
A
#
# COMPACT_ATOMS: atom_id res chain seq x y z
N MET A 1 -57.60 -49.34 35.03
CA MET A 1 -57.33 -47.94 34.64
C MET A 1 -55.81 -47.61 34.66
N LEU A 2 -54.94 -48.55 34.26
CA LEU A 2 -53.46 -48.38 34.38
C LEU A 2 -52.66 -48.71 33.11
N LEU A 3 -53.29 -49.19 32.03
CA LEU A 3 -52.59 -49.51 30.78
C LEU A 3 -52.65 -48.42 29.69
N VAL A 4 -53.52 -47.41 29.83
CA VAL A 4 -53.70 -46.36 28.80
C VAL A 4 -52.78 -45.14 29.01
N SER A 5 -52.18 -44.98 30.20
CA SER A 5 -51.29 -43.86 30.51
C SER A 5 -49.82 -44.09 30.09
N PHE A 6 -49.36 -45.35 29.95
CA PHE A 6 -47.97 -45.64 29.58
C PHE A 6 -47.69 -45.53 28.07
N LEU A 7 -48.66 -45.87 27.21
CA LEU A 7 -48.49 -45.82 25.75
C LEU A 7 -48.54 -44.40 25.16
N LYS A 8 -49.18 -43.44 25.85
CA LYS A 8 -49.14 -42.01 25.44
C LYS A 8 -47.85 -41.31 25.87
N GLY A 9 -47.22 -41.70 26.98
CA GLY A 9 -45.96 -41.09 27.47
C GLY A 9 -44.72 -41.51 26.68
N GLY A 10 -44.65 -42.76 26.23
CA GLY A 10 -43.51 -43.29 25.46
C GLY A 10 -43.37 -42.67 24.06
N ASN A 11 -44.48 -42.46 23.36
CA ASN A 11 -44.47 -41.84 22.03
C ASN A 11 -44.10 -40.34 22.07
N ILE A 12 -44.45 -39.61 23.14
CA ILE A 12 -44.13 -38.19 23.28
C ILE A 12 -42.64 -37.99 23.62
N MET A 13 -42.06 -38.85 24.47
CA MET A 13 -40.62 -38.79 24.80
C MET A 13 -39.73 -39.26 23.63
N ALA A 14 -40.12 -40.31 22.90
CA ALA A 14 -39.41 -40.75 21.71
C ALA A 14 -39.46 -39.70 20.59
N ASN A 15 -40.60 -39.02 20.39
CA ASN A 15 -40.69 -37.91 19.43
C ASN A 15 -39.92 -36.66 19.90
N LYS A 16 -39.94 -36.31 21.19
CA LYS A 16 -39.15 -35.16 21.70
C LYS A 16 -37.65 -35.37 21.51
N ASN A 17 -37.14 -36.58 21.75
CA ASN A 17 -35.73 -36.89 21.56
C ASN A 17 -35.35 -37.01 20.09
N LYS A 18 -36.23 -37.56 19.23
CA LYS A 18 -36.04 -37.50 17.77
C LYS A 18 -36.03 -36.06 17.26
N PHE A 19 -36.95 -35.21 17.70
CA PHE A 19 -37.03 -33.80 17.30
C PHE A 19 -35.79 -33.00 17.73
N LYS A 20 -35.28 -33.24 18.95
CA LYS A 20 -34.01 -32.66 19.42
C LYS A 20 -32.82 -33.17 18.62
N LEU A 21 -32.77 -34.46 18.29
CA LEU A 21 -31.69 -35.04 17.48
C LEU A 21 -31.72 -34.50 16.03
N THR A 22 -32.90 -34.38 15.42
CA THR A 22 -33.08 -33.80 14.09
C THR A 22 -32.68 -32.31 14.08
N GLN A 23 -33.01 -31.55 15.13
CA GLN A 23 -32.57 -30.16 15.28
C GLN A 23 -31.05 -30.04 15.41
N VAL A 24 -30.40 -30.92 16.19
CA VAL A 24 -28.93 -30.94 16.34
C VAL A 24 -28.25 -31.30 15.02
N ILE A 25 -28.76 -32.29 14.29
CA ILE A 25 -28.25 -32.67 12.96
C ILE A 25 -28.42 -31.53 11.96
N LEU A 26 -29.56 -30.84 11.98
CA LEU A 26 -29.81 -29.69 11.10
C LEU A 26 -28.85 -28.53 11.39
N VAL A 27 -28.62 -28.22 12.67
CA VAL A 27 -27.66 -27.18 13.06
C VAL A 27 -26.23 -27.58 12.68
N ALA A 28 -25.83 -28.84 12.87
CA ALA A 28 -24.54 -29.33 12.44
C ALA A 28 -24.37 -29.25 10.91
N LEU A 29 -25.40 -29.59 10.13
CA LEU A 29 -25.41 -29.43 8.68
C LEU A 29 -25.32 -27.97 8.25
N ILE A 30 -26.04 -27.06 8.92
CA ILE A 30 -25.93 -25.62 8.66
C ILE A 30 -24.52 -25.13 8.98
N ILE A 31 -23.91 -25.56 10.09
CA ILE A 31 -22.53 -25.21 10.44
C ILE A 31 -21.56 -25.77 9.41
N ILE A 32 -21.74 -27.01 8.94
CA ILE A 32 -20.88 -27.61 7.91
C ILE A 32 -21.03 -26.87 6.58
N VAL A 33 -22.25 -26.52 6.16
CA VAL A 33 -22.51 -25.75 4.93
C VAL A 33 -21.97 -24.33 5.05
N CYS A 34 -22.17 -23.66 6.18
CA CYS A 34 -21.58 -22.35 6.45
C CYS A 34 -20.05 -22.42 6.51
N ALA A 35 -19.47 -23.47 7.10
CA ALA A 35 -18.02 -23.66 7.17
C ALA A 35 -17.44 -24.01 5.80
N THR A 36 -18.11 -24.82 4.98
CA THR A 36 -17.69 -25.10 3.60
C THR A 36 -17.85 -23.89 2.70
N LEU A 37 -18.95 -23.13 2.77
CA LEU A 37 -19.08 -21.86 2.06
C LEU A 37 -18.08 -20.81 2.54
N TYR A 38 -17.76 -20.79 3.84
CA TYR A 38 -16.73 -19.93 4.41
C TYR A 38 -15.34 -20.36 3.94
N PHE A 39 -15.00 -21.65 4.00
CA PHE A 39 -13.73 -22.18 3.50
C PHE A 39 -13.61 -22.07 1.99
N GLU A 40 -14.68 -22.25 1.22
CA GLU A 40 -14.68 -22.04 -0.23
C GLU A 40 -14.50 -20.56 -0.56
N ASN A 41 -15.12 -19.63 0.16
CA ASN A 41 -14.84 -18.20 -0.01
C ASN A 41 -13.43 -17.81 0.45
N PHE A 42 -12.92 -18.43 1.53
CA PHE A 42 -11.57 -18.17 2.06
C PHE A 42 -10.48 -18.85 1.21
N SER A 43 -10.76 -19.99 0.58
CA SER A 43 -9.87 -20.69 -0.37
C SER A 43 -10.02 -20.20 -1.80
N ASN A 44 -11.11 -19.49 -2.12
CA ASN A 44 -11.29 -18.79 -3.40
C ASN A 44 -10.58 -17.44 -3.45
N ASN A 45 -9.90 -17.04 -2.37
CA ASN A 45 -8.95 -15.94 -2.39
C ASN A 45 -7.68 -16.37 -3.13
N LYS A 46 -7.80 -16.41 -4.47
CA LYS A 46 -6.72 -16.61 -5.43
C LYS A 46 -5.61 -15.59 -5.14
N GLY A 47 -4.40 -16.04 -4.79
CA GLY A 47 -3.31 -15.10 -4.53
C GLY A 47 -1.93 -15.72 -4.39
N LEU A 48 -0.97 -14.83 -4.18
CA LEU A 48 0.38 -15.15 -3.72
C LEU A 48 0.40 -14.88 -2.23
N ARG A 49 0.83 -15.84 -1.43
CA ARG A 49 0.89 -15.68 0.02
C ARG A 49 2.35 -15.71 0.45
N VAL A 50 2.80 -14.65 1.09
CA VAL A 50 4.12 -14.61 1.70
C VAL A 50 4.13 -15.53 2.93
N ILE A 51 5.01 -16.52 2.91
CA ILE A 51 5.21 -17.48 4.01
C ILE A 51 6.38 -17.05 4.89
N GLU A 52 7.44 -16.52 4.27
CA GLU A 52 8.65 -16.05 4.93
C GLU A 52 9.27 -14.92 4.12
N TRP A 53 9.71 -13.86 4.80
CA TRP A 53 10.37 -12.71 4.18
C TRP A 53 11.63 -12.32 4.96
N ASP A 54 12.67 -13.16 4.90
CA ASP A 54 14.01 -12.79 5.34
C ASP A 54 14.69 -11.90 4.29
N ASN A 55 14.08 -10.72 4.10
CA ASN A 55 14.47 -9.70 3.14
C ASN A 55 13.93 -8.31 3.53
N VAL A 56 13.62 -8.08 4.81
CA VAL A 56 13.29 -6.75 5.31
C VAL A 56 14.54 -5.89 5.32
N TYR A 57 14.46 -4.72 4.67
CA TYR A 57 15.54 -3.73 4.66
C TYR A 57 15.63 -3.02 6.01
N ASN A 58 16.79 -3.10 6.64
CA ASN A 58 17.06 -2.53 7.98
C ASN A 58 18.29 -1.61 8.00
N ASP A 59 18.67 -1.08 6.83
CA ASP A 59 19.67 -0.02 6.69
C ASP A 59 19.00 1.33 6.34
N ASN A 60 19.77 2.38 6.04
CA ASN A 60 19.24 3.72 5.74
C ASN A 60 19.87 4.38 4.51
N ASN A 61 20.45 3.58 3.61
CA ASN A 61 21.23 4.03 2.46
C ASN A 61 20.41 4.13 1.16
N ILE A 62 19.13 4.50 1.24
CA ILE A 62 18.26 4.73 0.07
C ILE A 62 18.07 6.23 -0.12
N THR A 63 18.37 6.73 -1.32
CA THR A 63 18.07 8.11 -1.70
C THR A 63 16.64 8.19 -2.25
N LEU A 64 15.83 9.07 -1.67
CA LEU A 64 14.51 9.44 -2.18
C LEU A 64 14.64 10.64 -3.12
N PHE A 65 14.03 10.56 -4.30
CA PHE A 65 14.09 11.62 -5.29
C PHE A 65 12.79 12.41 -5.34
N TYR A 66 12.90 13.73 -5.48
CA TYR A 66 11.77 14.65 -5.50
C TYR A 66 11.86 15.60 -6.67
N GLN A 67 10.71 16.11 -7.10
CA GLN A 67 10.63 17.14 -8.12
C GLN A 67 11.28 18.43 -7.61
N ASP A 68 12.19 18.99 -8.40
CA ASP A 68 12.67 20.35 -8.17
C ASP A 68 11.52 21.33 -8.46
N ILE A 69 11.18 22.14 -7.46
CA ILE A 69 10.08 23.10 -7.51
C ILE A 69 10.42 24.36 -8.32
N GLU A 70 11.72 24.66 -8.49
CA GLU A 70 12.18 25.76 -9.33
C GLU A 70 12.12 25.35 -10.82
N GLU A 71 12.39 24.08 -11.11
CA GLU A 71 12.32 23.51 -12.45
C GLU A 71 10.99 22.77 -12.70
N LYS A 72 9.88 23.53 -12.75
CA LYS A 72 8.56 22.95 -13.00
C LYS A 72 8.47 22.28 -14.39
N PRO A 73 8.12 20.98 -14.46
CA PRO A 73 7.81 20.30 -15.72
C PRO A 73 6.63 20.94 -16.45
N ASN A 74 6.51 20.67 -17.76
CA ASN A 74 5.46 21.26 -18.58
C ASN A 74 4.03 20.90 -18.10
N SER A 75 3.82 19.67 -17.63
CA SER A 75 2.54 19.24 -17.06
C SER A 75 2.12 20.09 -15.86
N ILE A 76 3.05 20.37 -14.94
CA ILE A 76 2.82 21.22 -13.77
C ILE A 76 2.55 22.68 -14.18
N LYS A 77 3.29 23.20 -15.16
CA LYS A 77 3.05 24.55 -15.71
C LYS A 77 1.67 24.66 -16.34
N LYS A 78 1.23 23.66 -17.11
CA LYS A 78 -0.11 23.62 -17.69
C LYS A 78 -1.20 23.56 -16.62
N LEU A 79 -1.03 22.70 -15.62
CA LEU A 79 -1.95 22.59 -14.49
C LEU A 79 -2.10 23.93 -13.77
N ASP A 80 -0.98 24.59 -13.46
CA ASP A 80 -0.97 25.92 -12.83
C ASP A 80 -1.68 26.97 -13.69
N ASN A 81 -1.41 27.01 -14.99
CA ASN A 81 -2.01 27.96 -15.91
C ASN A 81 -3.53 27.77 -16.06
N VAL A 82 -4.00 26.52 -16.18
CA VAL A 82 -5.42 26.21 -16.37
C VAL A 82 -6.23 26.50 -15.12
N TYR A 83 -5.71 26.13 -13.94
CA TYR A 83 -6.45 26.23 -12.67
C TYR A 83 -6.01 27.41 -11.80
N SER A 84 -5.09 28.23 -12.28
CA SER A 84 -4.55 29.41 -11.57
C SER A 84 -4.02 29.10 -10.17
N VAL A 85 -3.41 27.92 -9.98
CA VAL A 85 -3.08 27.37 -8.66
C VAL A 85 -2.21 28.34 -7.85
N SER A 86 -1.08 28.76 -8.40
CA SER A 86 -0.11 29.64 -7.76
C SER A 86 -0.70 31.02 -7.44
N LYS A 87 -1.65 31.50 -8.24
CA LYS A 87 -2.35 32.76 -8.01
C LYS A 87 -3.32 32.66 -6.82
N ILE A 88 -4.09 31.57 -6.74
CA ILE A 88 -5.08 31.36 -5.68
C ILE A 88 -4.38 31.22 -4.32
N VAL A 89 -3.33 30.40 -4.23
CA VAL A 89 -2.65 30.13 -2.96
C VAL A 89 -1.83 31.31 -2.43
N LYS A 90 -1.40 32.24 -3.30
CA LYS A 90 -0.60 33.43 -2.88
C LYS A 90 -1.30 34.32 -1.84
N ASN A 91 -2.63 34.27 -1.75
CA ASN A 91 -3.41 35.07 -0.81
C ASN A 91 -3.33 34.56 0.64
N ASN A 92 -2.89 33.32 0.85
CA ASN A 92 -2.76 32.73 2.18
C ASN A 92 -1.41 33.04 2.82
N LYS A 93 -1.39 33.17 4.14
CA LYS A 93 -0.18 33.60 4.87
C LYS A 93 0.70 32.42 5.24
N SER A 94 0.13 31.37 5.84
CA SER A 94 0.89 30.19 6.31
C SER A 94 1.06 29.12 5.23
N GLU A 95 2.09 28.28 5.36
CA GLU A 95 2.26 27.09 4.50
C GLU A 95 1.05 26.14 4.57
N LEU A 96 0.49 25.93 5.76
CA LEU A 96 -0.66 25.03 5.93
C LEU A 96 -1.91 25.56 5.24
N GLU A 97 -2.24 26.85 5.38
CA GLU A 97 -3.41 27.43 4.69
C GLU A 97 -3.27 27.33 3.16
N LYS A 98 -2.06 27.52 2.63
CA LYS A 98 -1.77 27.32 1.20
C LYS A 98 -2.00 25.87 0.78
N ALA A 99 -1.53 24.92 1.58
CA ALA A 99 -1.68 23.49 1.29
C ALA A 99 -3.11 22.98 1.52
N LEU A 100 -3.92 23.59 2.40
CA LEU A 100 -5.35 23.29 2.49
C LEU A 100 -6.16 23.91 1.33
N GLN A 101 -5.69 25.03 0.78
CA GLN A 101 -6.31 25.67 -0.38
C GLN A 101 -6.12 24.86 -1.67
N THR A 102 -5.04 24.06 -1.80
CA THR A 102 -4.87 23.15 -2.94
C THR A 102 -5.96 22.08 -2.96
N VAL A 103 -6.38 21.59 -1.79
CA VAL A 103 -7.50 20.64 -1.66
C VAL A 103 -8.83 21.25 -2.13
N ASP A 104 -9.07 22.56 -1.90
CA ASP A 104 -10.26 23.24 -2.43
C ASP A 104 -10.21 23.32 -3.96
N ILE A 105 -9.04 23.60 -4.52
CA ILE A 105 -8.83 23.62 -5.97
C ILE A 105 -9.10 22.22 -6.53
N LEU A 106 -8.51 21.16 -5.96
CA LEU A 106 -8.74 19.77 -6.34
C LEU A 106 -10.22 19.44 -6.41
N LYS A 107 -10.97 19.72 -5.33
CA LYS A 107 -12.41 19.46 -5.22
C LYS A 107 -13.27 20.27 -6.19
N SER A 108 -12.75 21.38 -6.73
CA SER A 108 -13.43 22.11 -7.80
C SER A 108 -13.28 21.46 -9.18
N ILE A 109 -12.25 20.63 -9.36
CA ILE A 109 -11.88 19.99 -10.63
C ILE A 109 -12.50 18.59 -10.72
N ILE A 110 -12.38 17.80 -9.65
CA ILE A 110 -12.70 16.37 -9.64
C ILE A 110 -13.44 15.92 -8.38
N GLU A 111 -14.02 14.73 -8.46
CA GLU A 111 -14.72 14.03 -7.40
C GLU A 111 -14.22 12.58 -7.31
N TYR A 112 -14.14 12.04 -6.10
CA TYR A 112 -13.78 10.64 -5.88
C TYR A 112 -14.92 9.71 -6.32
N ASP A 113 -14.57 8.61 -6.99
CA ASP A 113 -15.46 7.48 -7.27
C ASP A 113 -14.68 6.14 -7.24
N ASP A 114 -15.40 5.03 -7.10
CA ASP A 114 -14.85 3.67 -7.12
C ASP A 114 -14.67 3.20 -8.58
N VAL A 115 -13.67 3.78 -9.26
CA VAL A 115 -13.35 3.53 -10.67
C VAL A 115 -11.89 3.11 -10.83
N ASP A 116 -11.56 2.47 -11.95
CA ASP A 116 -10.18 2.09 -12.27
C ASP A 116 -9.27 3.33 -12.40
N SER A 117 -8.03 3.16 -11.93
CA SER A 117 -6.99 4.19 -12.03
C SER A 117 -6.51 4.39 -13.46
N SER A 118 -6.13 5.62 -13.77
CA SER A 118 -5.45 5.99 -15.01
C SER A 118 -4.04 5.38 -15.08
N VAL A 119 -3.58 5.15 -16.32
CA VAL A 119 -2.20 4.73 -16.61
C VAL A 119 -1.21 5.90 -16.54
N ALA A 120 -1.70 7.14 -16.60
CA ALA A 120 -0.88 8.34 -16.47
C ALA A 120 -0.20 8.40 -15.09
N LYS A 121 0.96 9.08 -15.07
CA LYS A 121 1.82 9.22 -13.89
C LYS A 121 1.79 10.63 -13.28
N ASP A 122 1.16 11.56 -13.98
CA ASP A 122 1.02 12.97 -13.60
C ASP A 122 -0.43 13.44 -13.70
N GLY A 123 -0.78 14.42 -12.87
CA GLY A 123 -2.13 14.89 -12.68
C GLY A 123 -2.73 15.54 -13.93
N TYR A 124 -1.92 16.25 -14.72
CA TYR A 124 -2.40 16.85 -15.96
C TYR A 124 -2.72 15.77 -17.00
N GLY A 125 -1.87 14.75 -17.15
CA GLY A 125 -2.16 13.59 -18.00
C GLY A 125 -3.41 12.83 -17.58
N ILE A 126 -3.63 12.63 -16.27
CA ILE A 126 -4.87 12.03 -15.75
C ILE A 126 -6.10 12.84 -16.16
N LEU A 127 -6.04 14.17 -16.01
CA LEU A 127 -7.14 15.06 -16.39
C LEU A 127 -7.41 15.02 -17.90
N GLU A 128 -6.36 14.94 -18.74
CA GLU A 128 -6.52 14.77 -20.19
C GLU A 128 -7.16 13.42 -20.55
N GLU A 129 -6.74 12.31 -19.91
CA GLU A 129 -7.34 10.99 -20.13
C GLU A 129 -8.83 10.93 -19.72
N LYS A 130 -9.19 11.60 -18.62
CA LYS A 130 -10.58 11.65 -18.14
C LYS A 130 -11.46 12.62 -18.93
N GLY A 131 -10.84 13.60 -19.60
CA GLY A 131 -11.53 14.63 -20.36
C GLY A 131 -12.51 15.43 -19.49
N GLY A 132 -13.77 15.50 -19.90
CA GLY A 132 -14.82 16.20 -19.14
C GLY A 132 -15.39 15.43 -17.94
N ASN A 133 -14.98 14.17 -17.71
CA ASN A 133 -15.45 13.38 -16.57
C ASN A 133 -14.72 13.79 -15.30
N LYS A 134 -15.47 14.20 -14.27
CA LYS A 134 -14.92 14.64 -12.98
C LYS A 134 -14.57 13.48 -12.04
N LYS A 135 -15.03 12.26 -12.31
CA LYS A 135 -14.89 11.12 -11.40
C LYS A 135 -13.56 10.41 -11.57
N VAL A 136 -12.80 10.28 -10.49
CA VAL A 136 -11.48 9.65 -10.48
C VAL A 136 -11.30 8.69 -9.30
N SER A 137 -10.35 7.75 -9.45
CA SER A 137 -9.96 6.83 -8.38
C SER A 137 -9.22 7.55 -7.25
N ASP A 138 -9.13 6.92 -6.07
CA ASP A 138 -8.40 7.49 -4.91
C ASP A 138 -6.90 7.75 -5.23
N ARG A 139 -6.27 6.83 -5.98
CA ARG A 139 -4.89 6.98 -6.46
C ARG A 139 -4.74 8.18 -7.39
N ASP A 140 -5.63 8.29 -8.37
CA ASP A 140 -5.58 9.37 -9.36
C ASP A 140 -5.79 10.73 -8.69
N MET A 141 -6.74 10.80 -7.75
CA MET A 141 -6.98 12.00 -6.95
C MET A 141 -5.74 12.42 -6.15
N ALA A 142 -5.02 11.47 -5.55
CA ALA A 142 -3.77 11.74 -4.83
C ALA A 142 -2.65 12.26 -5.76
N ILE A 143 -2.53 11.69 -6.96
CA ILE A 143 -1.55 12.14 -7.97
C ILE A 143 -1.86 13.58 -8.42
N ILE A 144 -3.14 13.88 -8.68
CA ILE A 144 -3.56 15.24 -9.05
C ILE A 144 -3.26 16.21 -7.90
N GLU A 145 -3.60 15.87 -6.66
CA GLU A 145 -3.32 16.74 -5.51
C GLU A 145 -1.83 16.99 -5.31
N ARG A 146 -0.98 15.95 -5.42
CA ARG A 146 0.48 16.12 -5.38
C ARG A 146 0.94 17.15 -6.41
N ASP A 147 0.39 17.10 -7.62
CA ASP A 147 0.78 17.99 -8.71
C ASP A 147 0.24 19.42 -8.51
N ILE A 148 -0.93 19.58 -7.89
CA ILE A 148 -1.43 20.90 -7.45
C ILE A 148 -0.52 21.48 -6.36
N LEU A 149 -0.06 20.67 -5.39
CA LEU A 149 0.92 21.10 -4.39
C LEU A 149 2.25 21.53 -5.04
N LEU A 150 2.75 20.79 -6.03
CA LEU A 150 3.94 21.18 -6.81
C LEU A 150 3.70 22.50 -7.57
N ALA A 151 2.53 22.68 -8.17
CA ALA A 151 2.14 23.93 -8.82
C ALA A 151 2.09 25.10 -7.81
N ALA A 152 1.65 24.85 -6.58
CA ALA A 152 1.64 25.80 -5.46
C ALA A 152 3.05 26.10 -4.89
N GLY A 153 4.09 25.37 -5.31
CA GLY A 153 5.48 25.61 -4.91
C GLY A 153 5.96 24.77 -3.72
N PHE A 154 5.24 23.71 -3.37
CA PHE A 154 5.66 22.74 -2.35
C PHE A 154 6.41 21.58 -2.97
N VAL A 155 7.38 21.02 -2.26
CA VAL A 155 7.83 19.65 -2.54
C VAL A 155 6.79 18.70 -1.96
N ALA A 156 6.26 17.78 -2.76
CA ALA A 156 5.18 16.89 -2.35
C ALA A 156 5.42 15.44 -2.79
N ARG A 157 4.76 14.51 -2.12
CA ARG A 157 4.71 13.08 -2.49
C ARG A 157 3.34 12.47 -2.21
N VAL A 158 3.03 11.39 -2.91
CA VAL A 158 1.85 10.55 -2.62
C VAL A 158 2.24 9.51 -1.57
N GLY A 159 1.36 9.35 -0.58
CA GLY A 159 1.44 8.30 0.42
C GLY A 159 0.28 7.32 0.31
N GLU A 160 0.54 6.06 0.59
CA GLU A 160 -0.47 5.01 0.61
C GLU A 160 -0.44 4.28 1.95
N PHE A 161 -1.52 4.41 2.71
CA PHE A 161 -1.81 3.55 3.86
C PHE A 161 -2.49 2.27 3.38
N ARG A 162 -2.18 1.12 4.00
CA ARG A 162 -2.79 -0.16 3.65
C ARG A 162 -3.32 -0.90 4.87
N LYS A 163 -4.42 -1.61 4.66
CA LYS A 163 -4.92 -2.60 5.61
C LYS A 163 -3.94 -3.77 5.75
N GLU A 164 -4.07 -4.52 6.85
CA GLU A 164 -3.38 -5.80 7.03
C GLU A 164 -3.85 -6.78 5.94
N THR A 165 -2.95 -7.60 5.41
CA THR A 165 -3.23 -8.57 4.31
C THR A 165 -3.97 -7.94 3.10
N PRO A 166 -3.41 -6.87 2.48
CA PRO A 166 -4.12 -6.04 1.51
C PRO A 166 -4.57 -6.80 0.25
N GLN A 167 -3.98 -7.94 -0.10
CA GLN A 167 -4.44 -8.78 -1.21
C GLN A 167 -5.90 -9.26 -1.05
N PHE A 168 -6.36 -9.48 0.17
CA PHE A 168 -7.66 -10.12 0.44
C PHE A 168 -8.75 -9.14 0.90
N GLU A 169 -8.42 -7.85 0.90
CA GLU A 169 -9.27 -6.80 1.42
C GLU A 169 -10.02 -6.05 0.30
N LYS A 170 -11.28 -5.67 0.57
CA LYS A 170 -11.98 -4.68 -0.26
C LYS A 170 -11.45 -3.29 0.07
N ASN A 171 -11.14 -2.51 -0.95
CA ASN A 171 -10.56 -1.16 -0.84
C ASN A 171 -9.37 -1.19 0.13
N PRO A 172 -8.29 -1.92 -0.25
CA PRO A 172 -7.18 -2.23 0.65
C PRO A 172 -6.31 -1.02 0.97
N SER A 173 -6.41 0.03 0.16
CA SER A 173 -5.56 1.22 0.23
C SER A 173 -6.35 2.46 0.65
N TYR A 174 -5.65 3.38 1.29
CA TYR A 174 -6.11 4.73 1.58
C TYR A 174 -5.01 5.72 1.21
N TYR A 175 -5.26 6.54 0.20
CA TYR A 175 -4.27 7.51 -0.25
C TYR A 175 -4.35 8.83 0.51
N VAL A 176 -3.18 9.40 0.76
CA VAL A 176 -2.94 10.75 1.29
C VAL A 176 -1.84 11.41 0.47
N VAL A 177 -1.62 12.71 0.68
CA VAL A 177 -0.44 13.39 0.17
C VAL A 177 0.35 13.96 1.33
N GLU A 178 1.65 14.14 1.12
CA GLU A 178 2.48 14.87 2.06
C GLU A 178 3.21 16.00 1.34
N TYR A 179 3.36 17.12 2.02
CA TYR A 179 4.22 18.20 1.59
C TYR A 179 5.36 18.41 2.59
N TRP A 180 6.52 18.82 2.09
CA TRP A 180 7.64 19.22 2.93
C TRP A 180 7.39 20.64 3.44
N SER A 181 7.13 20.80 4.73
CA SER A 181 7.00 22.11 5.36
C SER A 181 8.37 22.65 5.70
N LYS A 182 8.72 23.82 5.15
CA LYS A 182 9.96 24.51 5.52
C LYS A 182 9.82 25.14 6.90
N GLU A 183 8.60 25.59 7.26
CA GLU A 183 8.29 26.14 8.59
C GLU A 183 8.54 25.13 9.71
N ASN A 184 8.16 23.86 9.50
CA ASN A 184 8.28 22.80 10.51
C ASN A 184 9.51 21.89 10.30
N ASN A 185 10.25 22.07 9.20
CA ASN A 185 11.38 21.24 8.77
C ASN A 185 11.05 19.73 8.77
N LYS A 186 9.86 19.37 8.28
CA LYS A 186 9.36 17.98 8.22
C LYS A 186 8.28 17.80 7.17
N TRP A 187 7.98 16.54 6.86
CA TRP A 187 6.79 16.17 6.11
C TRP A 187 5.52 16.39 6.94
N ILE A 188 4.47 16.87 6.30
CA ILE A 188 3.14 17.03 6.89
C ILE A 188 2.13 16.31 6.01
N MET A 189 1.33 15.43 6.63
CA MET A 189 0.27 14.69 5.97
C MET A 189 -0.96 15.57 5.74
N LEU A 190 -1.52 15.50 4.54
CA LEU A 190 -2.82 16.04 4.19
C LEU A 190 -3.73 14.93 3.68
N ASP A 191 -4.89 14.82 4.31
CA ASP A 191 -6.01 14.05 3.82
C ASP A 191 -6.85 14.92 2.87
N PHE A 192 -6.57 14.80 1.58
CA PHE A 192 -7.24 15.60 0.54
C PHE A 192 -8.72 15.25 0.37
N LYS A 193 -9.17 14.04 0.74
CA LYS A 193 -10.60 13.69 0.70
C LYS A 193 -11.37 14.50 1.73
N ASP A 194 -10.80 14.66 2.91
CA ASP A 194 -11.49 15.29 4.03
C ASP A 194 -11.05 16.73 4.30
N LYS A 195 -10.11 17.26 3.50
CA LYS A 195 -9.45 18.56 3.74
C LYS A 195 -8.94 18.65 5.18
N GLY A 196 -8.18 17.64 5.60
CA GLY A 196 -7.77 17.52 6.99
C GLY A 196 -6.35 17.05 7.19
N TYR A 197 -5.91 17.12 8.44
CA TYR A 197 -4.59 16.72 8.90
C TYR A 197 -4.68 16.26 10.37
N LEU A 198 -3.61 15.65 10.85
CA LEU A 198 -3.50 15.16 12.22
C LEU A 198 -2.40 15.92 12.96
N GLU A 199 -2.66 16.21 14.23
CA GLU A 199 -1.70 16.79 15.15
C GLU A 199 -1.62 16.00 16.45
N LYS A 200 -0.48 16.07 17.11
CA LYS A 200 -0.29 15.66 18.50
C LYS A 200 0.26 16.84 19.27
N ASP A 201 -0.44 17.26 20.32
CA ASP A 201 -0.06 18.39 21.16
C ASP A 201 0.25 19.69 20.36
N GLY A 202 -0.53 19.95 19.31
CA GLY A 202 -0.36 21.10 18.40
C GLY A 202 0.73 20.95 17.34
N VAL A 203 1.43 19.81 17.31
CA VAL A 203 2.47 19.49 16.31
C VAL A 203 1.86 18.67 15.18
N LYS A 204 2.00 19.17 13.95
CA LYS A 204 1.53 18.52 12.72
C LYS A 204 2.33 17.27 12.42
N LEU A 205 1.64 16.23 12.01
CA LEU A 205 2.23 14.91 11.81
C LEU A 205 2.39 14.59 10.32
N SER A 206 3.50 13.92 10.02
CA SER A 206 3.68 13.12 8.81
C SER A 206 2.89 11.81 8.92
N SER A 207 2.73 11.14 7.79
CA SER A 207 2.01 9.88 7.68
C SER A 207 2.68 8.77 8.47
N ILE A 208 4.02 8.74 8.49
CA ILE A 208 4.78 7.74 9.26
C ILE A 208 4.66 7.96 10.78
N GLU A 209 4.53 9.22 11.22
CA GLU A 209 4.26 9.54 12.62
C GLU A 209 2.82 9.16 12.99
N VAL A 210 1.84 9.42 12.12
CA VAL A 210 0.45 8.98 12.32
C VAL A 210 0.37 7.46 12.51
N LEU A 211 1.07 6.69 11.69
CA LEU A 211 1.11 5.23 11.79
C LEU A 211 1.78 4.76 13.09
N GLY A 212 2.75 5.52 13.61
CA GLY A 212 3.45 5.22 14.86
C GLY A 212 2.67 5.55 16.14
N GLU A 213 1.52 6.19 16.04
CA GLU A 213 0.77 6.74 17.17
C GLU A 213 -0.59 6.05 17.34
N LYS A 214 -1.13 6.10 18.56
CA LYS A 214 -2.51 5.67 18.80
C LYS A 214 -3.45 6.78 18.34
N LEU A 215 -4.30 6.50 17.34
CA LEU A 215 -5.25 7.49 16.78
C LEU A 215 -6.10 8.24 17.83
N LYS A 216 -6.43 7.61 18.96
CA LYS A 216 -7.20 8.24 20.05
C LYS A 216 -6.46 9.39 20.74
N ASP A 217 -5.13 9.41 20.64
CA ASP A 217 -4.25 10.41 21.24
C ASP A 217 -3.95 11.56 20.24
N LEU A 218 -4.44 11.46 18.99
CA LEU A 218 -4.24 12.46 17.95
C LEU A 218 -5.44 13.39 17.77
N THR A 219 -5.20 14.68 17.62
CA THR A 219 -6.23 15.64 17.23
C THR A 219 -6.39 15.64 15.72
N TYR A 220 -7.61 15.41 15.24
CA TYR A 220 -7.96 15.53 13.82
C TYR A 220 -8.60 16.89 13.56
N ILE A 221 -8.09 17.60 12.55
CA ILE A 221 -8.66 18.85 12.06
C ILE A 221 -9.04 18.67 10.59
N GLY A 222 -10.32 18.77 10.26
CA GLY A 222 -10.84 18.73 8.89
C GLY A 222 -12.36 18.60 8.86
N ASN A 223 -12.93 18.12 7.76
CA ASN A 223 -14.37 18.21 7.52
C ASN A 223 -15.21 17.16 8.26
N SER A 224 -14.71 15.94 8.47
CA SER A 224 -15.45 14.91 9.18
C SER A 224 -15.37 15.05 10.69
N ALA A 225 -16.32 14.45 11.42
CA ALA A 225 -16.21 14.33 12.86
C ALA A 225 -15.00 13.48 13.25
N GLN A 226 -14.27 13.90 14.30
CA GLN A 226 -13.04 13.26 14.75
C GLN A 226 -13.16 11.74 14.97
N ASN A 227 -14.26 11.28 15.57
CA ASN A 227 -14.46 9.86 15.83
C ASN A 227 -14.73 9.05 14.55
N ASP A 228 -15.45 9.62 13.59
CA ASP A 228 -15.73 8.96 12.31
C ASP A 228 -14.45 8.84 11.48
N TYR A 229 -13.66 9.91 11.45
CA TYR A 229 -12.34 9.92 10.82
C TYR A 229 -11.43 8.84 11.40
N ARG A 230 -11.28 8.82 12.73
CA ARG A 230 -10.44 7.84 13.44
C ARG A 230 -10.88 6.40 13.15
N LYS A 231 -12.19 6.11 13.17
CA LYS A 231 -12.74 4.78 12.88
C LYS A 231 -12.50 4.35 11.43
N LYS A 232 -12.50 5.30 10.49
CA LYS A 232 -12.17 5.04 9.08
C LYS A 232 -10.69 4.75 8.93
N MET A 233 -9.84 5.66 9.43
CA MET A 233 -8.38 5.60 9.29
C MET A 233 -7.77 4.39 9.99
N SER A 234 -8.30 3.98 11.16
CA SER A 234 -7.76 2.86 11.95
C SER A 234 -7.67 1.54 11.18
N LYS A 235 -8.43 1.39 10.10
CA LYS A 235 -8.42 0.19 9.26
C LYS A 235 -7.17 0.09 8.38
N TYR A 236 -6.51 1.22 8.08
CA TYR A 236 -5.48 1.34 7.05
C TYR A 236 -4.07 1.53 7.61
N LEU A 237 -3.87 1.52 8.93
CA LEU A 237 -2.59 1.84 9.55
C LEU A 237 -1.68 0.62 9.76
N SER A 238 -1.71 -0.36 8.85
CA SER A 238 -0.84 -1.55 8.91
C SER A 238 0.54 -1.26 8.32
N SER A 239 0.55 -0.65 7.14
CA SER A 239 1.78 -0.27 6.43
C SER A 239 1.63 1.09 5.76
N TYR A 240 2.76 1.72 5.44
CA TYR A 240 2.79 2.99 4.71
C TYR A 240 3.81 2.96 3.57
N THR A 241 3.37 3.32 2.36
CA THR A 241 4.19 3.26 1.15
C THR A 241 4.38 4.63 0.52
N VAL A 242 5.59 4.90 0.02
CA VAL A 242 5.93 6.03 -0.85
C VAL A 242 6.76 5.55 -2.04
N ALA A 243 6.71 6.27 -3.16
CA ALA A 243 7.61 6.00 -4.27
C ALA A 243 9.05 6.40 -3.91
N ILE A 244 10.05 5.69 -4.42
CA ILE A 244 11.46 6.11 -4.26
C ILE A 244 11.75 7.31 -5.17
N ASP A 245 11.16 7.35 -6.36
CA ASP A 245 11.18 8.52 -7.25
C ASP A 245 9.82 9.21 -7.27
N ASN A 246 9.75 10.37 -6.61
CA ASN A 246 8.57 11.25 -6.56
C ASN A 246 8.68 12.40 -7.57
N THR A 247 9.60 12.34 -8.54
CA THR A 247 9.60 13.28 -9.68
C THR A 247 8.44 12.96 -10.63
N ILE A 248 7.99 13.96 -11.39
CA ILE A 248 6.94 13.76 -12.41
C ILE A 248 7.35 12.73 -13.47
N SER A 249 8.65 12.66 -13.79
CA SER A 249 9.15 11.71 -14.78
C SER A 249 9.22 10.27 -14.29
N MET A 250 9.41 10.06 -12.98
CA MET A 250 9.65 8.76 -12.36
C MET A 250 10.73 7.91 -13.07
N LYS A 251 11.79 8.55 -13.59
CA LYS A 251 12.84 7.89 -14.39
C LYS A 251 14.03 7.37 -13.56
N LYS A 252 14.23 7.89 -12.34
CA LYS A 252 15.36 7.53 -11.47
C LYS A 252 15.15 6.21 -10.77
N SER A 253 13.89 5.85 -10.48
CA SER A 253 13.53 4.57 -9.87
C SER A 253 12.08 4.23 -10.19
N ASN A 254 11.81 2.95 -10.43
CA ASN A 254 10.46 2.39 -10.49
C ASN A 254 10.06 1.67 -9.19
N SER A 255 10.90 1.76 -8.16
CA SER A 255 10.71 1.08 -6.89
C SER A 255 9.99 1.96 -5.87
N TYR A 256 9.35 1.29 -4.92
CA TYR A 256 8.62 1.87 -3.80
C TYR A 256 9.25 1.42 -2.49
N LEU A 257 9.08 2.24 -1.45
CA LEU A 257 9.49 1.92 -0.09
C LEU A 257 8.24 1.78 0.76
N THR A 258 8.11 0.64 1.44
CA THR A 258 6.97 0.35 2.32
C THR A 258 7.47 0.11 3.74
N TYR A 259 7.03 0.93 4.67
CA TYR A 259 7.18 0.67 6.10
C TYR A 259 6.16 -0.39 6.52
N CYS A 260 6.65 -1.46 7.15
CA CYS A 260 5.84 -2.51 7.74
C CYS A 260 6.14 -2.59 9.24
N SER A 261 5.10 -2.67 10.07
CA SER A 261 5.27 -2.85 11.51
C SER A 261 5.61 -4.30 11.87
N SER A 262 5.23 -5.24 11.01
CA SER A 262 5.50 -6.66 11.12
C SER A 262 5.60 -7.33 9.75
N GLU A 263 6.17 -8.54 9.68
CA GLU A 263 6.22 -9.32 8.44
C GLU A 263 4.84 -9.69 7.89
N LYS A 264 3.79 -9.69 8.73
CA LYS A 264 2.39 -9.94 8.29
C LYS A 264 1.86 -8.85 7.37
N ASP A 265 2.46 -7.66 7.42
CA ASP A 265 2.10 -6.52 6.57
C ASP A 265 2.78 -6.60 5.19
N ILE A 266 3.66 -7.59 4.97
CA ILE A 266 4.36 -7.80 3.72
C ILE A 266 3.51 -8.69 2.81
N ASP A 267 3.19 -8.15 1.64
CA ASP A 267 2.40 -8.83 0.61
C ASP A 267 3.04 -8.59 -0.76
N MET A 268 2.67 -9.38 -1.76
CA MET A 268 3.10 -9.17 -3.16
C MET A 268 1.97 -8.58 -4.02
N LYS A 269 0.78 -8.45 -3.45
CA LYS A 269 -0.40 -7.90 -4.10
C LYS A 269 -1.17 -6.94 -3.19
N VAL A 270 -1.96 -6.08 -3.81
CA VAL A 270 -2.91 -5.17 -3.15
C VAL A 270 -4.23 -5.30 -3.89
N GLY A 271 -5.22 -5.92 -3.25
CA GLY A 271 -6.42 -6.39 -3.92
C GLY A 271 -6.09 -7.32 -5.11
N LYS A 272 -6.51 -6.91 -6.32
CA LYS A 272 -6.26 -7.68 -7.54
C LYS A 272 -4.90 -7.39 -8.17
N ASP A 273 -4.30 -6.25 -7.85
CA ASP A 273 -3.10 -5.75 -8.48
C ASP A 273 -1.84 -6.30 -7.83
N TYR A 274 -0.80 -6.43 -8.64
CA TYR A 274 0.52 -6.79 -8.16
C TYR A 274 1.24 -5.53 -7.71
N LEU A 275 1.95 -5.64 -6.59
CA LEU A 275 2.79 -4.54 -6.18
C LEU A 275 3.86 -4.27 -7.24
N PRO A 276 4.20 -2.99 -7.47
CA PRO A 276 5.41 -2.65 -8.19
C PRO A 276 6.64 -3.17 -7.42
N SER A 277 7.82 -3.01 -8.01
CA SER A 277 9.09 -3.23 -7.30
C SER A 277 9.04 -2.52 -5.94
N THR A 278 9.10 -3.27 -4.83
CA THR A 278 8.87 -2.73 -3.48
C THR A 278 9.94 -3.23 -2.53
N ILE A 279 10.56 -2.30 -1.81
CA ILE A 279 11.46 -2.55 -0.70
C ILE A 279 10.64 -2.42 0.58
N PHE A 280 10.54 -3.50 1.36
CA PHE A 280 9.89 -3.49 2.67
C PHE A 280 10.92 -3.18 3.75
N THR A 281 10.57 -2.32 4.69
CA THR A 281 11.49 -1.84 5.73
C THR A 281 10.77 -1.65 7.06
N THR A 282 11.55 -1.70 8.15
CA THR A 282 11.14 -1.29 9.50
C THR A 282 11.75 0.06 9.89
N GLU A 283 12.48 0.71 8.99
CA GLU A 283 13.22 1.96 9.26
C GLU A 283 12.38 3.20 8.98
N LYS A 284 11.73 3.72 10.02
CA LYS A 284 10.90 4.94 9.94
C LYS A 284 11.67 6.17 9.45
N ILE A 285 12.97 6.24 9.76
CA ILE A 285 13.83 7.38 9.44
C ILE A 285 13.85 7.70 7.93
N LEU A 286 13.74 6.68 7.08
CA LEU A 286 13.69 6.83 5.63
C LEU A 286 12.51 7.70 5.18
N PHE A 287 11.39 7.66 5.90
CA PHE A 287 10.19 8.43 5.58
C PHE A 287 10.24 9.86 6.11
N THR A 288 11.14 10.17 7.04
CA THR A 288 11.27 11.51 7.63
C THR A 288 12.38 12.36 7.00
N LEU A 289 13.17 11.78 6.08
CA LEU A 289 14.29 12.47 5.43
C LEU A 289 13.82 13.74 4.69
N SER A 290 14.66 14.77 4.74
CA SER A 290 14.47 15.98 3.93
C SER A 290 14.57 15.66 2.44
N PRO A 291 13.83 16.36 1.55
CA PRO A 291 13.95 16.18 0.10
C PRO A 291 15.37 16.29 -0.47
N ASN A 292 16.26 17.00 0.23
CA ASN A 292 17.65 17.22 -0.20
C ASN A 292 18.63 16.20 0.38
N THR A 293 18.17 15.27 1.22
CA THR A 293 19.03 14.26 1.82
C THR A 293 19.49 13.26 0.76
N LYS A 294 20.81 13.05 0.67
CA LYS A 294 21.42 12.00 -0.15
C LYS A 294 21.97 10.91 0.75
N ALA A 295 21.75 9.66 0.36
CA ALA A 295 22.36 8.52 1.02
C ALA A 295 23.88 8.52 0.76
N ASN A 296 24.67 8.27 1.81
CA ASN A 296 26.14 8.29 1.74
C ASN A 296 26.81 7.16 2.56
N GLY A 297 26.00 6.23 3.07
CA GLY A 297 26.44 5.12 3.91
C GLY A 297 26.79 3.88 3.10
N LYS A 298 26.85 2.75 3.82
CA LYS A 298 26.87 1.42 3.22
C LYS A 298 25.80 0.57 3.88
N ASP A 299 25.13 -0.25 3.09
CA ASP A 299 24.23 -1.27 3.60
C ASP A 299 25.03 -2.38 4.29
N SER A 300 24.46 -2.95 5.34
CA SER A 300 25.05 -4.07 6.09
C SER A 300 24.90 -5.41 5.36
N SER A 301 23.95 -5.50 4.42
CA SER A 301 23.68 -6.69 3.61
C SER A 301 23.36 -6.33 2.16
N THR A 302 23.32 -7.34 1.30
CA THR A 302 22.64 -7.28 0.01
C THR A 302 21.21 -7.79 0.19
N TYR A 303 20.26 -7.25 -0.59
CA TYR A 303 18.84 -7.56 -0.52
C TYR A 303 18.29 -7.98 -1.87
N ILE A 304 17.24 -8.81 -1.85
CA ILE A 304 16.47 -9.18 -3.04
C ILE A 304 15.52 -8.02 -3.39
N ILE A 305 15.40 -7.71 -4.67
CA ILE A 305 14.32 -6.87 -5.20
C ILE A 305 13.61 -7.63 -6.31
N LEU A 306 12.29 -7.58 -6.33
CA LEU A 306 11.51 -8.33 -7.30
C LEU A 306 10.32 -7.51 -7.79
N MET A 307 9.99 -7.71 -9.06
CA MET A 307 8.87 -7.05 -9.71
C MET A 307 8.21 -8.04 -10.66
N ARG A 308 6.88 -8.09 -10.67
CA ARG A 308 6.17 -8.87 -11.69
C ARG A 308 6.46 -8.27 -13.07
N LYS A 309 6.82 -9.13 -14.03
CA LYS A 309 7.01 -8.71 -15.41
C LYS A 309 5.69 -8.20 -15.99
N PRO A 310 5.63 -6.98 -16.56
CA PRO A 310 4.45 -6.52 -17.28
C PRO A 310 4.24 -7.41 -18.52
N MET A 311 3.13 -8.14 -18.59
CA MET A 311 2.76 -8.97 -19.74
C MET A 311 1.29 -8.76 -20.10
N GLU A 312 0.95 -8.91 -21.38
CA GLU A 312 -0.43 -8.76 -21.88
C GLU A 312 -1.39 -9.85 -21.36
N SER A 313 -0.87 -11.02 -20.95
CA SER A 313 -1.68 -12.11 -20.40
C SER A 313 -1.73 -12.10 -18.87
N SER A 314 -2.95 -12.14 -18.32
CA SER A 314 -3.24 -11.95 -16.90
C SER A 314 -2.75 -13.06 -15.97
N ASN A 315 -2.36 -14.24 -16.51
CA ASN A 315 -2.10 -15.45 -15.73
C ASN A 315 -0.62 -15.83 -15.55
N SER A 316 0.35 -15.06 -16.04
CA SER A 316 1.76 -15.36 -15.81
C SER A 316 2.24 -14.79 -14.47
N TYR A 317 2.86 -15.65 -13.64
CA TYR A 317 3.51 -15.30 -12.37
C TYR A 317 5.03 -15.16 -12.58
N VAL A 318 5.41 -14.48 -13.67
CA VAL A 318 6.81 -14.26 -14.02
C VAL A 318 7.31 -13.00 -13.31
N TYR A 319 8.38 -13.14 -12.56
CA TYR A 319 9.05 -12.08 -11.81
C TYR A 319 10.44 -11.83 -12.37
N VAL A 320 10.78 -10.55 -12.49
CA VAL A 320 12.16 -10.11 -12.67
C VAL A 320 12.75 -9.95 -11.27
N ILE A 321 13.77 -10.75 -10.96
CA ILE A 321 14.46 -10.76 -9.67
C ILE A 321 15.82 -10.13 -9.85
N GLY A 322 16.15 -9.20 -8.95
CA GLY A 322 17.41 -8.51 -8.84
C GLY A 322 17.99 -8.60 -7.43
N ALA A 323 19.23 -8.17 -7.28
CA ALA A 323 19.82 -7.87 -5.98
C ALA A 323 20.19 -6.38 -5.92
N PHE A 324 20.05 -5.76 -4.75
CA PHE A 324 20.49 -4.39 -4.52
C PHE A 324 21.28 -4.26 -3.21
N GLU A 325 22.20 -3.32 -3.21
CA GLU A 325 22.93 -2.86 -2.04
C GLU A 325 23.37 -1.41 -2.29
N ASN A 326 23.54 -0.65 -1.24
CA ASN A 326 23.91 0.77 -1.28
C ASN A 326 22.97 1.61 -2.16
N GLY A 327 21.67 1.34 -2.07
CA GLY A 327 20.64 2.05 -2.81
C GLY A 327 20.64 1.84 -4.34
N SER A 328 21.37 0.84 -4.85
CA SER A 328 21.46 0.54 -6.30
C SER A 328 21.49 -0.97 -6.57
N THR A 329 21.04 -1.38 -7.75
CA THR A 329 21.12 -2.78 -8.16
C THR A 329 22.57 -3.18 -8.45
N ILE A 330 22.96 -4.36 -7.98
CA ILE A 330 24.33 -4.85 -8.09
C ILE A 330 24.51 -5.78 -9.27
N LYS A 331 25.79 -6.10 -9.52
CA LYS A 331 26.19 -7.15 -10.43
C LYS A 331 26.80 -8.34 -9.71
N ASP A 332 26.89 -9.47 -10.42
CA ASP A 332 27.65 -10.65 -10.02
C ASP A 332 27.26 -11.18 -8.63
N TYR A 333 26.03 -11.70 -8.55
CA TYR A 333 25.51 -12.38 -7.36
C TYR A 333 24.97 -13.76 -7.75
N TYR A 334 24.47 -14.51 -6.79
CA TYR A 334 23.94 -15.84 -7.02
C TYR A 334 22.51 -15.95 -6.49
N LEU A 335 21.66 -16.64 -7.27
CA LEU A 335 20.32 -17.02 -6.85
C LEU A 335 20.15 -18.53 -6.89
N ARG A 336 19.43 -19.06 -5.91
CA ARG A 336 18.84 -20.39 -5.96
C ARG A 336 17.33 -20.27 -5.94
N ILE A 337 16.69 -20.91 -6.91
CA ILE A 337 15.23 -20.97 -7.02
C ILE A 337 14.78 -22.38 -6.66
N ASN A 338 13.88 -22.49 -5.69
CA ASN A 338 13.40 -23.74 -5.11
C ASN A 338 14.59 -24.62 -4.65
N ASP A 339 14.59 -25.89 -5.03
CA ASP A 339 15.68 -26.82 -4.72
C ASP A 339 16.65 -27.01 -5.91
N GLY A 340 16.72 -26.01 -6.79
CA GLY A 340 17.63 -25.99 -7.93
C GLY A 340 19.08 -25.67 -7.54
N GLU A 341 19.94 -25.57 -8.55
CA GLU A 341 21.34 -25.19 -8.38
C GLU A 341 21.51 -23.68 -8.12
N MET A 342 22.61 -23.33 -7.46
CA MET A 342 22.99 -21.95 -7.25
C MET A 342 23.53 -21.35 -8.56
N LYS A 343 22.78 -20.43 -9.17
CA LYS A 343 23.10 -19.84 -10.48
C LYS A 343 23.73 -18.46 -10.30
N LYS A 344 24.86 -18.21 -10.98
CA LYS A 344 25.44 -16.86 -11.07
C LYS A 344 24.60 -15.96 -11.98
N ILE A 345 24.27 -14.77 -11.50
CA ILE A 345 23.43 -13.76 -12.17
C ILE A 345 24.25 -12.49 -12.40
N ASP A 346 24.25 -11.94 -13.62
CA ASP A 346 24.88 -10.64 -13.90
C ASP A 346 24.08 -9.50 -13.29
N ARG A 347 22.80 -9.33 -13.61
CA ARG A 347 21.96 -8.24 -13.04
C ARG A 347 20.57 -8.69 -12.61
N TYR A 348 19.86 -9.35 -13.50
CA TYR A 348 18.49 -9.80 -13.26
C TYR A 348 18.29 -11.21 -13.79
N GLU A 349 17.37 -11.94 -13.17
CA GLU A 349 16.88 -13.24 -13.61
C GLU A 349 15.35 -13.19 -13.73
N GLU A 350 14.81 -13.79 -14.79
CA GLU A 350 13.37 -14.00 -14.90
C GLU A 350 13.00 -15.35 -14.28
N VAL A 351 12.05 -15.36 -13.35
CA VAL A 351 11.61 -16.56 -12.63
C VAL A 351 10.11 -16.65 -12.67
N GLU A 352 9.58 -17.79 -13.13
CA GLU A 352 8.17 -18.11 -13.02
C GLU A 352 7.89 -18.78 -11.67
N LEU A 353 6.99 -18.19 -10.86
CA LEU A 353 6.52 -18.84 -9.65
C LEU A 353 5.53 -19.95 -10.02
N VAL A 354 5.89 -21.20 -9.75
CA VAL A 354 5.07 -22.38 -10.04
C VAL A 354 4.00 -22.58 -8.96
N LYS A 355 2.98 -23.38 -9.24
CA LYS A 355 1.99 -23.75 -8.23
C LYS A 355 2.67 -24.42 -7.03
N GLY A 356 2.27 -24.04 -5.83
CA GLY A 356 2.85 -24.53 -4.57
C GLY A 356 3.86 -23.56 -3.96
N THR A 357 4.75 -24.09 -3.13
CA THR A 357 5.79 -23.33 -2.45
C THR A 357 6.92 -22.96 -3.41
N ASN A 358 7.22 -21.66 -3.47
CA ASN A 358 8.36 -21.12 -4.20
C ASN A 358 9.34 -20.49 -3.21
N LYS A 359 10.63 -20.80 -3.36
CA LYS A 359 11.71 -20.32 -2.51
C LYS A 359 12.74 -19.59 -3.38
N ILE A 360 13.09 -18.38 -3.00
CA ILE A 360 14.11 -17.55 -3.66
C ILE A 360 15.18 -17.25 -2.63
N GLU A 361 16.41 -17.68 -2.89
CA GLU A 361 17.54 -17.49 -1.98
C GLU A 361 18.66 -16.73 -2.67
N LEU A 362 19.25 -15.77 -1.96
CA LEU A 362 20.33 -14.91 -2.44
C LEU A 362 21.65 -15.26 -1.77
N SER A 363 22.73 -15.22 -2.54
CA SER A 363 24.11 -15.38 -2.06
C SER A 363 25.07 -14.44 -2.81
N LYS A 364 26.15 -13.98 -2.17
CA LYS A 364 27.23 -13.23 -2.83
C LYS A 364 28.38 -14.12 -3.30
N ASP A 365 28.60 -15.26 -2.64
CA ASP A 365 29.73 -16.16 -2.88
C ASP A 365 29.32 -17.48 -3.54
N GLY A 366 28.02 -17.70 -3.73
CA GLY A 366 27.46 -18.94 -4.28
C GLY A 366 27.36 -20.08 -3.27
N VAL A 367 27.65 -19.82 -1.99
CA VAL A 367 27.66 -20.84 -0.92
C VAL A 367 26.78 -20.42 0.25
N ASN A 368 27.01 -19.23 0.80
CA ASN A 368 26.32 -18.73 1.98
C ASN A 368 25.04 -17.99 1.56
N ILE A 369 23.90 -18.44 2.08
CA ILE A 369 22.61 -17.77 1.89
C ILE A 369 22.53 -16.57 2.81
N ILE A 370 22.25 -15.39 2.25
CA ILE A 370 22.16 -14.13 2.99
C ILE A 370 20.74 -13.59 3.10
N LYS A 371 19.86 -13.94 2.17
CA LYS A 371 18.44 -13.55 2.15
C LYS A 371 17.59 -14.65 1.56
N LYS A 372 16.35 -14.72 2.01
CA LYS A 372 15.40 -15.75 1.61
C LYS A 372 13.97 -15.21 1.58
N ILE A 373 13.27 -15.53 0.51
CA ILE A 373 11.84 -15.23 0.34
C ILE A 373 11.13 -16.55 0.03
N VAL A 374 10.05 -16.85 0.76
CA VAL A 374 9.20 -18.01 0.52
C VAL A 374 7.77 -17.56 0.27
N VAL A 375 7.20 -17.99 -0.84
CA VAL A 375 5.87 -17.59 -1.30
C VAL A 375 5.09 -18.83 -1.72
N GLU A 376 3.87 -18.95 -1.23
CA GLU A 376 2.92 -19.98 -1.66
C GLU A 376 2.03 -19.45 -2.78
N ARG A 377 1.95 -20.18 -3.89
CA ARG A 377 1.03 -19.94 -4.99
C ARG A 377 -0.08 -20.97 -4.96
N ASP A 378 -1.29 -20.56 -4.57
CA ASP A 378 -2.40 -21.49 -4.30
C ASP A 378 -2.96 -22.20 -5.56
N LYS A 379 -2.75 -21.69 -6.79
CA LYS A 379 -3.18 -22.32 -8.07
C LYS A 379 -2.25 -22.12 -9.26
#